data_AF-A0A0M6WBP1-F1
#
_entry.id   AF-A0A0M6WBP1-F1
#
_cell.length_a   1.000
_cell.length_b   1.000
_cell.length_c   1.000
_cell.angle_alpha   90.00
_cell.angle_beta   90.00
_cell.angle_gamma   90.00
#
_symmetry.space_group_name_H-M   'P 1'
#
loop_
_entity.id
_entity.type
_entity.pdbx_description
1 polymer ?
#
loop_
_entity_poly.entity_id
_entity_poly.type
_entity_poly.pdbx_seq_one_letter_code
_entity_poly.pdbx_strand_id
1 'polypeptide(L)'
;MKNKHKLFILGLLLSLCLCGCGKTSDQKSDFEYQLLDGWVENKVDNTLFFTPNAYKVGSEATCAKYMISAGYIQKFNTSDDWGKIKDGKIQQVYFNNHSNVEDYGQVDGLCAPGYLIKVDYDLYSAAALEKEKNNGTNILEIDQTGQYWVLYLVKENKKTGYILALNTRNYTKEDMIEWAKSFKF
;
A
#
# COMPACT_ATOMS: atom_id res chain seq x y z
N MET A 1 32.67 -54.06 -28.85
CA MET A 1 33.46 -53.17 -27.96
C MET A 1 33.94 -51.97 -28.76
N LYS A 2 33.42 -50.78 -28.48
CA LYS A 2 33.88 -49.51 -29.06
C LYS A 2 34.15 -48.53 -27.92
N ASN A 3 35.42 -48.17 -27.77
CA ASN A 3 35.96 -47.17 -26.83
C ASN A 3 35.32 -45.80 -27.12
N LYS A 4 34.89 -45.08 -26.07
CA LYS A 4 34.70 -43.63 -26.11
C LYS A 4 35.49 -42.98 -24.99
N HIS A 5 36.25 -41.99 -25.43
CA HIS A 5 37.28 -41.20 -24.79
C HIS A 5 36.90 -40.64 -23.40
N LYS A 6 37.78 -40.91 -22.42
CA LYS A 6 37.99 -40.03 -21.26
C LYS A 6 38.96 -38.94 -21.70
N LEU A 7 38.54 -37.67 -21.65
CA LEU A 7 39.46 -36.54 -21.71
C LEU A 7 39.19 -35.65 -20.49
N PHE A 8 40.14 -35.70 -19.56
CA PHE A 8 40.28 -34.85 -18.39
C PHE A 8 41.32 -33.80 -18.79
N ILE A 9 40.98 -32.52 -18.88
CA ILE A 9 41.98 -31.43 -18.81
C ILE A 9 41.41 -30.28 -17.97
N LEU A 10 42.17 -30.00 -16.93
CA LEU A 10 42.12 -28.93 -15.94
C LEU A 10 42.42 -27.57 -16.61
N GLY A 11 41.68 -26.52 -16.25
CA GLY A 11 41.94 -25.16 -16.72
C GLY A 11 41.49 -24.13 -15.70
N LEU A 12 42.29 -23.93 -14.67
CA LEU A 12 42.16 -22.84 -13.70
C LEU A 12 42.97 -21.64 -14.23
N LEU A 13 42.33 -20.49 -14.45
CA LEU A 13 43.03 -19.20 -14.50
C LEU A 13 42.10 -18.07 -14.08
N LEU A 14 42.46 -17.51 -12.93
CA LEU A 14 41.97 -16.27 -12.32
C LEU A 14 41.96 -15.10 -13.31
N SER A 15 40.88 -14.33 -13.30
CA SER A 15 40.98 -12.88 -13.49
C SER A 15 39.93 -12.19 -12.62
N LEU A 16 40.42 -11.61 -11.52
CA LEU A 16 39.72 -10.58 -10.76
C LEU A 16 39.67 -9.32 -11.64
N CYS A 17 38.48 -8.91 -12.05
CA CYS A 17 38.18 -7.50 -12.30
C CYS A 17 37.05 -7.09 -11.35
N LEU A 18 37.47 -6.51 -10.23
CA LEU A 18 36.63 -5.78 -9.29
C LEU A 18 36.07 -4.53 -9.99
N CYS A 19 34.90 -4.63 -10.61
CA CYS A 19 34.09 -3.45 -10.91
C CYS A 19 33.20 -3.15 -9.69
N GLY A 20 33.85 -2.66 -8.63
CA GLY A 20 33.16 -2.03 -7.51
C GLY A 20 32.73 -0.62 -7.89
N CYS A 21 31.51 -0.48 -8.40
CA CYS A 21 30.72 0.76 -8.36
C CYS A 21 29.23 0.45 -8.46
N GLY A 22 28.77 -0.54 -7.69
CA GLY A 22 27.38 -0.59 -7.26
C GLY A 22 27.36 -0.10 -5.83
N LYS A 23 26.75 1.07 -5.56
CA LYS A 23 26.17 1.29 -4.23
C LYS A 23 25.08 0.23 -4.08
N THR A 24 25.42 -0.94 -3.55
CA THR A 24 24.43 -1.89 -3.05
C THR A 24 23.80 -1.21 -1.85
N SER A 25 22.67 -0.54 -2.09
CA SER A 25 21.68 -0.34 -1.04
C SER A 25 21.15 -1.73 -0.69
N ASP A 26 21.85 -2.43 0.21
CA ASP A 26 21.45 -3.72 0.79
C ASP A 26 20.24 -3.58 1.74
N GLN A 27 19.29 -2.71 1.42
CA GLN A 27 17.98 -2.72 2.05
C GLN A 27 17.05 -3.56 1.18
N LYS A 28 17.06 -4.87 1.43
CA LYS A 28 15.94 -5.73 1.06
C LYS A 28 14.67 -5.08 1.61
N SER A 29 13.70 -4.80 0.74
CA SER A 29 12.42 -4.22 1.16
C SER A 29 11.78 -5.09 2.23
N ASP A 30 11.16 -4.47 3.25
CA ASP A 30 10.46 -5.17 4.34
C ASP A 30 9.16 -5.87 3.89
N PHE A 31 8.83 -5.76 2.59
CA PHE A 31 7.68 -6.38 1.95
C PHE A 31 7.83 -6.36 0.42
N GLU A 32 7.05 -7.20 -0.25
CA GLU A 32 6.90 -7.26 -1.70
C GLU A 32 5.43 -7.10 -2.07
N TYR A 33 5.15 -6.57 -3.26
CA TYR A 33 3.79 -6.41 -3.79
C TYR A 33 3.83 -6.28 -5.32
N GLN A 34 2.72 -6.54 -6.00
CA GLN A 34 2.60 -6.29 -7.44
C GLN A 34 2.07 -4.88 -7.69
N LEU A 35 2.83 -4.08 -8.45
CA LEU A 35 2.34 -2.79 -8.95
C LEU A 35 1.31 -3.04 -10.06
N LEU A 36 0.16 -2.37 -9.99
CA LEU A 36 -0.88 -2.49 -11.01
C LEU A 36 -0.51 -1.68 -12.27
N ASP A 37 -1.00 -2.12 -13.42
CA ASP A 37 -0.69 -1.49 -14.70
C ASP A 37 -1.08 -0.01 -14.73
N GLY A 38 -0.18 0.82 -15.25
CA GLY A 38 -0.38 2.27 -15.34
C GLY A 38 -0.18 3.04 -14.04
N TRP A 39 0.10 2.35 -12.92
CA TRP A 39 0.43 3.01 -11.67
C TRP A 39 1.89 3.45 -11.60
N VAL A 40 2.14 4.57 -10.95
CA VAL A 40 3.47 5.06 -10.59
C VAL A 40 3.57 5.14 -9.07
N GLU A 41 4.60 4.52 -8.52
CA GLU A 41 4.91 4.54 -7.08
C GLU A 41 5.49 5.90 -6.68
N ASN A 42 4.99 6.44 -5.57
CA ASN A 42 5.54 7.59 -4.88
C ASN A 42 5.70 7.25 -3.39
N LYS A 43 6.78 7.72 -2.77
CA LYS A 43 7.07 7.44 -1.36
C LYS A 43 7.19 8.71 -0.53
N VAL A 44 6.46 8.77 0.58
CA VAL A 44 6.60 9.80 1.62
C VAL A 44 6.55 9.09 2.97
N ASP A 45 7.61 9.25 3.77
CA ASP A 45 7.77 8.61 5.08
C ASP A 45 7.50 7.09 5.04
N ASN A 46 6.49 6.65 5.78
CA ASN A 46 6.05 5.26 5.92
C ASN A 46 4.96 4.85 4.92
N THR A 47 4.67 5.70 3.92
CA THR A 47 3.58 5.49 2.96
C THR A 47 4.11 5.46 1.53
N LEU A 48 3.78 4.39 0.81
CA LEU A 48 3.78 4.35 -0.65
C LEU A 48 2.38 4.71 -1.14
N PHE A 49 2.26 5.59 -2.13
CA PHE A 49 1.00 5.91 -2.78
C PHE A 49 1.15 5.93 -4.29
N PHE A 50 0.06 5.63 -4.99
CA PHE A 50 0.09 5.33 -6.41
C PHE A 50 -0.67 6.38 -7.22
N THR A 51 -0.07 6.84 -8.32
CA THR A 51 -0.69 7.77 -9.27
C THR A 51 -1.00 7.07 -10.60
N PRO A 52 -1.97 7.52 -11.41
CA PRO A 52 -2.71 8.79 -11.30
C PRO A 52 -3.63 8.86 -10.07
N ASN A 53 -3.91 10.06 -9.58
CA ASN A 53 -4.85 10.24 -8.48
C ASN A 53 -6.25 9.74 -8.88
N ALA A 54 -6.92 9.03 -7.98
CA ALA A 54 -8.31 8.62 -8.18
C ALA A 54 -9.27 9.79 -7.99
N TYR A 55 -8.91 10.75 -7.13
CA TYR A 55 -9.74 11.89 -6.75
C TYR A 55 -9.09 13.21 -7.17
N LYS A 56 -9.91 14.12 -7.72
CA LYS A 56 -9.52 15.46 -8.13
C LYS A 56 -9.87 16.43 -7.02
N VAL A 57 -8.89 17.16 -6.52
CA VAL A 57 -9.06 18.15 -5.45
C VAL A 57 -8.53 19.52 -5.87
N GLY A 58 -9.07 20.57 -5.26
CA GLY A 58 -8.60 21.94 -5.32
C GLY A 58 -7.42 22.20 -4.37
N SER A 59 -6.99 23.45 -4.32
CA SER A 59 -5.79 23.89 -3.59
C SER A 59 -5.92 23.90 -2.07
N GLU A 60 -7.15 23.95 -1.54
CA GLU A 60 -7.45 24.03 -0.11
C GLU A 60 -7.71 22.66 0.51
N ALA A 61 -7.60 21.57 -0.25
CA ALA A 61 -7.74 20.23 0.31
C ALA A 61 -6.73 19.99 1.44
N THR A 62 -7.24 19.59 2.60
CA THR A 62 -6.44 19.40 3.81
C THR A 62 -6.04 17.95 4.04
N CYS A 63 -6.49 17.03 3.17
CA CYS A 63 -6.19 15.61 3.28
C CYS A 63 -4.74 15.27 2.88
N ALA A 64 -4.24 14.16 3.40
CA ALA A 64 -2.96 13.63 2.97
C ALA A 64 -3.01 13.16 1.50
N LYS A 65 -1.90 13.28 0.76
CA LYS A 65 -1.84 12.91 -0.67
C LYS A 65 -2.27 11.47 -0.97
N TYR A 66 -2.04 10.54 -0.04
CA TYR A 66 -2.47 9.15 -0.22
C TYR A 66 -4.00 9.01 -0.23
N MET A 67 -4.75 9.93 0.38
CA MET A 67 -6.23 9.92 0.43
C MET A 67 -6.89 10.36 -0.89
N ILE A 68 -6.10 10.83 -1.87
CA ILE A 68 -6.59 11.12 -3.23
C ILE A 68 -5.98 10.20 -4.30
N SER A 69 -5.04 9.35 -3.90
CA SER A 69 -4.26 8.48 -4.79
C SER A 69 -5.07 7.30 -5.35
N ALA A 70 -4.57 6.60 -6.36
CA ALA A 70 -5.17 5.35 -6.84
C ALA A 70 -5.20 4.25 -5.77
N GLY A 71 -4.22 4.27 -4.87
CA GLY A 71 -4.11 3.37 -3.74
C GLY A 71 -2.85 3.68 -2.94
N TYR A 72 -2.70 3.03 -1.79
CA TYR A 72 -1.51 3.20 -0.96
C TYR A 72 -1.17 1.94 -0.18
N ILE A 73 0.10 1.85 0.22
CA ILE A 73 0.61 0.91 1.21
C ILE A 73 1.25 1.72 2.33
N GLN A 74 0.75 1.60 3.55
CA GLN A 74 1.27 2.33 4.70
C GLN A 74 1.75 1.38 5.79
N LYS A 75 2.95 1.62 6.32
CA LYS A 75 3.44 0.96 7.53
C LYS A 75 2.86 1.62 8.77
N PHE A 76 2.46 0.81 9.74
CA PHE A 76 2.11 1.28 11.08
C PHE A 76 2.76 0.40 12.15
N ASN A 77 2.93 0.93 13.36
CA ASN A 77 3.42 0.15 14.48
C ASN A 77 2.25 -0.56 15.18
N THR A 78 2.36 -1.87 15.37
CA THR A 78 1.27 -2.67 15.94
C THR A 78 1.01 -2.35 17.41
N SER A 79 1.91 -1.63 18.09
CA SER A 79 1.69 -1.08 19.43
C SER A 79 0.93 0.25 19.47
N ASP A 80 0.67 0.88 18.33
CA ASP A 80 -0.07 2.14 18.26
C ASP A 80 -1.59 1.89 18.39
N ASP A 81 -2.35 2.97 18.54
CA ASP A 81 -3.82 2.92 18.68
C ASP A 81 -4.52 2.80 17.32
N TRP A 82 -4.35 1.67 16.64
CA TRP A 82 -4.95 1.41 15.32
C TRP A 82 -6.06 0.35 15.36
N GLY A 83 -6.12 -0.48 16.40
CA GLY A 83 -7.08 -1.57 16.51
C GLY A 83 -6.82 -2.56 17.64
N LYS A 84 -7.54 -3.68 17.63
CA LYS A 84 -7.39 -4.79 18.59
C LYS A 84 -6.96 -6.07 17.87
N ILE A 85 -5.93 -6.72 18.41
CA ILE A 85 -5.52 -8.07 18.00
C ILE A 85 -5.86 -9.05 19.13
N LYS A 86 -6.41 -10.21 18.76
CA LYS A 86 -6.59 -11.36 19.64
C LYS A 86 -6.26 -12.64 18.87
N ASP A 87 -5.47 -13.52 19.47
CA ASP A 87 -5.09 -14.83 18.91
C ASP A 87 -4.49 -14.71 17.49
N GLY A 88 -3.59 -13.74 17.30
CA GLY A 88 -2.94 -13.47 16.01
C GLY A 88 -3.84 -12.86 14.94
N LYS A 89 -5.12 -12.60 15.25
CA LYS A 89 -6.10 -12.02 14.32
C LYS A 89 -6.56 -10.63 14.75
N ILE A 90 -6.78 -9.78 13.76
CA ILE A 90 -7.40 -8.48 13.98
C ILE A 90 -8.89 -8.69 14.30
N GLN A 91 -9.38 -8.03 15.34
CA GLN A 91 -10.75 -8.12 15.84
C GLN A 91 -11.54 -6.84 15.61
N GLN A 92 -10.85 -5.71 15.59
CA GLN A 92 -11.43 -4.38 15.44
C GLN A 92 -10.33 -3.46 14.93
N VAL A 93 -10.71 -2.49 14.11
CA VAL A 93 -9.87 -1.37 13.72
C VAL A 93 -10.52 -0.08 14.23
N TYR A 94 -9.71 0.89 14.65
CA TYR A 94 -10.18 2.18 15.13
C TYR A 94 -10.11 3.25 14.03
N PHE A 95 -11.03 4.21 14.10
CA PHE A 95 -11.20 5.23 13.07
C PHE A 95 -11.31 6.62 13.65
N ASN A 96 -10.91 7.60 12.85
CA ASN A 96 -10.98 9.00 13.24
C ASN A 96 -12.35 9.61 12.86
N ASN A 97 -12.60 10.80 13.38
CA ASN A 97 -13.81 11.58 13.13
C ASN A 97 -13.92 12.17 11.71
N HIS A 98 -12.91 11.94 10.86
CA HIS A 98 -12.87 12.34 9.45
C HIS A 98 -13.10 11.14 8.51
N SER A 99 -13.71 10.09 9.04
CA SER A 99 -14.02 8.88 8.30
C SER A 99 -15.36 8.29 8.68
N ASN A 100 -16.10 7.83 7.67
CA ASN A 100 -17.19 6.88 7.85
C ASN A 100 -16.70 5.49 7.43
N VAL A 101 -17.09 4.44 8.17
CA VAL A 101 -16.58 3.09 7.95
C VAL A 101 -17.69 2.05 7.85
N GLU A 102 -17.60 1.24 6.81
CA GLU A 102 -18.34 -0.02 6.68
C GLU A 102 -17.38 -1.19 6.98
N ASP A 103 -17.74 -2.03 7.96
CA ASP A 103 -16.90 -3.15 8.42
C ASP A 103 -17.23 -4.45 7.65
N TYR A 104 -16.21 -5.07 7.04
CA TYR A 104 -16.32 -6.35 6.33
C TYR A 104 -15.63 -7.51 7.07
N GLY A 105 -14.92 -7.24 8.16
CA GLY A 105 -14.31 -8.23 9.03
C GLY A 105 -13.09 -8.93 8.44
N GLN A 106 -12.89 -10.18 8.86
CA GLN A 106 -11.68 -10.94 8.59
C GLN A 106 -11.58 -11.40 7.13
N VAL A 107 -10.36 -11.37 6.59
CA VAL A 107 -10.02 -11.91 5.28
C VAL A 107 -8.92 -12.94 5.43
N ASP A 108 -9.21 -14.18 4.99
CA ASP A 108 -8.29 -15.30 4.95
C ASP A 108 -7.67 -15.50 3.55
N GLY A 109 -6.71 -16.42 3.43
CA GLY A 109 -6.08 -16.77 2.15
C GLY A 109 -4.98 -15.79 1.68
N LEU A 110 -4.59 -14.86 2.55
CA LEU A 110 -3.51 -13.91 2.35
C LEU A 110 -2.22 -14.37 3.05
N CYS A 111 -1.13 -13.61 2.92
CA CYS A 111 0.15 -13.93 3.56
C CYS A 111 0.18 -13.74 5.09
N ALA A 112 -0.84 -13.08 5.64
CA ALA A 112 -1.12 -12.94 7.07
C ALA A 112 -2.64 -12.67 7.27
N PRO A 113 -3.17 -12.80 8.49
CA PRO A 113 -4.55 -12.43 8.78
C PRO A 113 -4.88 -11.00 8.35
N GLY A 114 -5.92 -10.85 7.53
CA GLY A 114 -6.41 -9.58 7.02
C GLY A 114 -7.67 -9.11 7.75
N TYR A 115 -7.87 -7.80 7.81
CA TYR A 115 -9.13 -7.17 8.24
C TYR A 115 -9.53 -6.09 7.24
N LEU A 116 -10.67 -6.28 6.60
CA LEU A 116 -11.14 -5.42 5.53
C LEU A 116 -12.23 -4.49 6.02
N ILE A 117 -12.12 -3.25 5.59
CA ILE A 117 -13.16 -2.23 5.74
C ILE A 117 -13.30 -1.46 4.43
N LYS A 118 -14.38 -0.70 4.33
CA LYS A 118 -14.51 0.39 3.36
C LYS A 118 -14.57 1.70 4.12
N VAL A 119 -13.78 2.68 3.69
CA VAL A 119 -13.63 3.98 4.35
C VAL A 119 -14.00 5.10 3.39
N ASP A 120 -14.81 6.03 3.87
CA ASP A 120 -15.05 7.32 3.24
C ASP A 120 -14.24 8.38 3.99
N TYR A 121 -13.21 8.95 3.36
CA TYR A 121 -12.40 10.04 3.91
C TYR A 121 -12.94 11.40 3.51
N ASP A 122 -13.03 12.32 4.48
CA ASP A 122 -13.20 13.74 4.18
C ASP A 122 -11.95 14.30 3.51
N LEU A 123 -12.08 14.85 2.30
CA LEU A 123 -10.96 15.50 1.61
C LEU A 123 -10.76 16.97 2.05
N TYR A 124 -11.80 17.55 2.66
CA TYR A 124 -11.83 18.92 3.15
C TYR A 124 -12.46 18.98 4.53
N SER A 125 -11.96 19.89 5.37
CA SER A 125 -12.78 20.43 6.44
C SER A 125 -13.89 21.34 5.88
N ALA A 126 -14.95 21.58 6.65
CA ALA A 126 -16.00 22.53 6.26
C ALA A 126 -15.43 23.94 5.97
N ALA A 127 -14.44 24.39 6.73
CA ALA A 127 -13.78 25.68 6.52
C ALA A 127 -12.96 25.71 5.22
N ALA A 128 -12.27 24.61 4.89
CA ALA A 128 -11.51 24.50 3.65
C ALA A 128 -12.43 24.52 2.42
N LEU A 129 -13.57 23.82 2.48
CA LEU A 129 -14.54 23.82 1.37
C LEU A 129 -15.17 25.20 1.16
N GLU A 130 -15.42 25.96 2.24
CA GLU A 130 -15.90 27.33 2.12
C GLU A 130 -14.84 28.25 1.49
N LYS A 131 -13.57 28.04 1.83
CA LYS A 131 -12.45 28.75 1.19
C LYS A 131 -12.32 28.45 -0.30
N GLU A 132 -12.53 27.19 -0.73
CA GLU A 132 -12.60 26.85 -2.16
C GLU A 132 -13.68 27.65 -2.90
N LYS A 133 -14.90 27.72 -2.34
CA LYS A 133 -15.98 28.52 -2.94
C LYS A 133 -15.59 29.99 -3.06
N ASN A 134 -15.00 30.55 -2.01
CA ASN A 134 -14.56 31.94 -1.99
C ASN A 134 -13.42 32.23 -2.97
N ASN A 135 -12.58 31.23 -3.27
CA ASN A 135 -11.54 31.32 -4.30
C ASN A 135 -12.10 31.20 -5.73
N GLY A 136 -13.41 30.99 -5.90
CA GLY A 136 -14.07 30.84 -7.21
C GLY A 136 -14.01 29.42 -7.78
N THR A 137 -13.55 28.43 -7.00
CA THR A 137 -13.56 27.03 -7.41
C THR A 137 -15.00 26.52 -7.48
N ASN A 138 -15.38 25.92 -8.62
CA ASN A 138 -16.64 25.20 -8.72
C ASN A 138 -16.57 23.91 -7.91
N ILE A 139 -17.16 23.91 -6.71
CA ILE A 139 -17.13 22.75 -5.80
C ILE A 139 -17.82 21.49 -6.34
N LEU A 140 -18.56 21.60 -7.44
CA LEU A 140 -19.16 20.46 -8.14
C LEU A 140 -18.16 19.74 -9.06
N GLU A 141 -17.01 20.34 -9.35
CA GLU A 141 -15.96 19.78 -10.22
C GLU A 141 -14.75 19.21 -9.46
N ILE A 142 -14.84 19.18 -8.13
CA ILE A 142 -13.85 18.59 -7.23
C ILE A 142 -14.53 17.52 -6.36
N ASP A 143 -13.76 16.50 -6.04
CA ASP A 143 -14.16 15.45 -5.12
C ASP A 143 -14.04 15.97 -3.69
N GLN A 144 -15.09 15.78 -2.89
CA GLN A 144 -15.10 16.16 -1.47
C GLN A 144 -14.85 14.97 -0.54
N THR A 145 -15.03 13.75 -1.06
CA THR A 145 -14.85 12.50 -0.34
C THR A 145 -14.02 11.52 -1.18
N GLY A 146 -13.02 10.90 -0.54
CA GLY A 146 -12.25 9.80 -1.12
C GLY A 146 -12.69 8.48 -0.52
N GLN A 147 -13.01 7.48 -1.34
CA GLN A 147 -13.55 6.20 -0.88
C GLN A 147 -12.57 5.07 -1.18
N TYR A 148 -12.27 4.24 -0.18
CA TYR A 148 -11.26 3.20 -0.30
C TYR A 148 -11.71 1.88 0.30
N TRP A 149 -11.39 0.78 -0.38
CA TRP A 149 -11.20 -0.51 0.27
C TRP A 149 -9.88 -0.43 1.04
N VAL A 150 -9.91 -0.74 2.34
CA VAL A 150 -8.73 -0.67 3.21
C VAL A 150 -8.57 -2.00 3.93
N LEU A 151 -7.43 -2.65 3.71
CA LEU A 151 -7.09 -3.93 4.31
C LEU A 151 -5.90 -3.77 5.26
N TYR A 152 -6.11 -4.15 6.50
CA TYR A 152 -5.07 -4.24 7.51
C TYR A 152 -4.47 -5.63 7.49
N LEU A 153 -3.14 -5.71 7.43
CA LEU A 153 -2.36 -6.94 7.50
C LEU A 153 -1.41 -6.86 8.69
N VAL A 154 -1.54 -7.83 9.60
CA VAL A 154 -0.61 -7.97 10.73
C VAL A 154 -0.10 -9.40 10.81
N LYS A 155 1.22 -9.54 10.83
CA LYS A 155 1.88 -10.81 11.10
C LYS A 155 2.10 -10.97 12.60
N GLU A 156 1.75 -12.13 13.13
CA GLU A 156 1.90 -12.43 14.55
C GLU A 156 3.33 -12.15 15.03
N ASN A 157 3.46 -11.57 16.23
CA ASN A 157 4.72 -11.21 16.87
C ASN A 157 5.58 -10.19 16.08
N LYS A 158 5.01 -9.47 15.11
CA LYS A 158 5.67 -8.36 14.43
C LYS A 158 5.20 -7.01 14.98
N LYS A 159 6.16 -6.09 15.15
CA LYS A 159 5.91 -4.69 15.53
C LYS A 159 5.42 -3.84 14.37
N THR A 160 5.48 -4.34 13.14
CA THR A 160 5.07 -3.62 11.94
C THR A 160 3.88 -4.30 11.32
N GLY A 161 2.81 -3.54 11.11
CA GLY A 161 1.67 -3.90 10.29
C GLY A 161 1.64 -3.07 9.02
N TYR A 162 0.79 -3.50 8.08
CA TYR A 162 0.62 -2.83 6.79
C TYR A 162 -0.86 -2.56 6.53
N ILE A 163 -1.13 -1.36 6.04
CA ILE A 163 -2.42 -0.99 5.46
C ILE A 163 -2.24 -1.01 3.94
N LEU A 164 -3.08 -1.76 3.24
CA LEU A 164 -3.20 -1.71 1.79
C LEU A 164 -4.54 -1.05 1.47
N ALA A 165 -4.55 -0.12 0.53
CA ALA A 165 -5.77 0.55 0.14
C ALA A 165 -5.90 0.73 -1.37
N LEU A 166 -7.13 0.54 -1.87
CA LEU A 166 -7.51 0.68 -3.27
C LEU A 166 -8.77 1.55 -3.35
N ASN A 167 -8.76 2.56 -4.23
CA ASN A 167 -9.92 3.43 -4.40
C ASN A 167 -11.14 2.65 -4.91
N THR A 168 -12.34 2.95 -4.39
CA THR A 168 -13.57 2.26 -4.81
C THR A 168 -14.11 2.74 -6.16
N ARG A 169 -13.61 3.88 -6.67
CA ARG A 169 -14.02 4.45 -7.97
C ARG A 169 -13.65 3.52 -9.13
N ASN A 170 -12.49 2.88 -9.04
CA ASN A 170 -11.94 2.05 -10.11
C ASN A 170 -11.90 0.56 -9.75
N TYR A 171 -12.03 0.20 -8.46
CA TYR A 171 -11.79 -1.16 -8.00
C TYR A 171 -12.90 -1.68 -7.10
N THR A 172 -13.22 -2.95 -7.29
CA THR A 172 -14.13 -3.71 -6.45
C THR A 172 -13.41 -4.23 -5.20
N LYS A 173 -14.20 -4.76 -4.26
CA LYS A 173 -13.67 -5.46 -3.09
C LYS A 173 -12.85 -6.68 -3.50
N GLU A 174 -13.31 -7.39 -4.51
CA GLU A 174 -12.66 -8.58 -5.05
C GLU A 174 -11.29 -8.23 -5.65
N ASP A 175 -11.19 -7.10 -6.36
CA ASP A 175 -9.91 -6.57 -6.85
C ASP A 175 -8.95 -6.25 -5.71
N MET A 176 -9.45 -5.67 -4.60
CA MET A 176 -8.66 -5.41 -3.40
C MET A 176 -8.08 -6.69 -2.81
N ILE A 177 -8.91 -7.74 -2.68
CA ILE A 177 -8.48 -9.03 -2.15
C ILE A 177 -7.47 -9.69 -3.09
N GLU A 178 -7.70 -9.63 -4.40
CA GLU A 178 -6.79 -10.21 -5.40
C GLU A 178 -5.44 -9.49 -5.39
N TRP A 179 -5.42 -8.16 -5.39
CA TRP A 179 -4.18 -7.40 -5.26
C TRP A 179 -3.44 -7.72 -3.95
N ALA A 180 -4.15 -7.85 -2.84
CA ALA A 180 -3.57 -8.18 -1.55
C ALA A 180 -2.88 -9.56 -1.51
N LYS A 181 -3.28 -10.53 -2.37
CA LYS A 181 -2.58 -11.82 -2.48
C LYS A 181 -1.15 -11.69 -3.00
N SER A 182 -0.86 -10.63 -3.76
CA SER A 182 0.49 -10.31 -4.23
C SER A 182 1.42 -9.85 -3.09
N PHE A 183 0.86 -9.36 -1.98
CA PHE A 183 1.64 -8.84 -0.87
C PHE A 183 2.38 -9.96 -0.11
N LYS A 184 3.65 -9.73 0.24
CA LYS A 184 4.48 -10.61 1.07
C LYS A 184 5.25 -9.80 2.11
N PHE A 185 5.43 -10.36 3.31
CA PHE A 185 6.29 -9.84 4.39
C PHE A 185 7.76 -10.24 4.22
#